data_AF-A0A8J6QMY9-F1
#
_entry.id   AF-A0A8J6QMY9-F1
#
_cell.length_a   1.000
_cell.length_b   1.000
_cell.length_c   1.000
_cell.angle_alpha   90.00
_cell.angle_beta   90.00
_cell.angle_gamma   90.00
#
_symmetry.space_group_name_H-M   'P 1'
#
loop_
_entity.id
_entity.type
_entity.pdbx_description
1 polymer ?
#
loop_
_entity_poly.entity_id
_entity_poly.type
_entity_poly.pdbx_seq_one_letter_code
_entity_poly.pdbx_strand_id
1 'polypeptide(L)'
;MDEKINLRIDQDVKLGLEELAREENQTLSVYLRTLLSDHVEQFQVDHDGIPEVVYLGIPAKKLTKGYEQTFEFTALLTWLFCRYTNPIEPASKEALKGIKSKVESVINSSGFSQELKMEFLKVLNDLNRFLLEPDYQYKQFAFSVMGNHQSFNYDRLINEIWSLEKKHEI
;
A
#
# COMPACT_ATOMS: atom_id res chain seq x y z
N MET A 1 11.04 -14.69 -26.54
CA MET A 1 10.74 -13.47 -27.32
C MET A 1 11.07 -12.29 -26.43
N ASP A 2 11.91 -11.36 -26.88
CA ASP A 2 12.27 -10.18 -26.09
C ASP A 2 11.14 -9.14 -26.15
N GLU A 3 10.26 -9.14 -25.16
CA GLU A 3 9.17 -8.17 -25.04
C GLU A 3 9.74 -6.80 -24.67
N LYS A 4 9.61 -5.80 -25.55
CA LYS A 4 10.12 -4.45 -25.28
C LYS A 4 9.33 -3.78 -24.16
N ILE A 5 10.02 -3.47 -23.07
CA ILE A 5 9.48 -2.67 -21.96
C ILE A 5 9.57 -1.20 -22.34
N ASN A 6 8.42 -0.50 -22.35
CA ASN A 6 8.37 0.94 -22.55
C ASN A 6 8.03 1.62 -21.22
N LEU A 7 9.00 2.31 -20.62
CA LEU A 7 8.84 3.03 -19.36
C LEU A 7 9.02 4.54 -19.60
N ARG A 8 8.18 5.35 -18.95
CA ARG A 8 8.39 6.79 -18.83
C ARG A 8 8.96 7.05 -17.45
N ILE A 9 10.22 7.45 -17.41
CA ILE A 9 10.97 7.76 -16.20
C ILE A 9 11.72 9.06 -16.40
N ASP A 10 12.04 9.74 -15.30
CA ASP A 10 12.85 10.94 -15.35
C ASP A 10 14.24 10.65 -15.92
N GLN A 11 14.77 11.63 -16.63
CA GLN A 11 16.01 11.47 -17.39
C GLN A 11 17.21 11.14 -16.49
N ASP A 12 17.27 11.72 -15.29
CA ASP A 12 18.35 11.47 -14.34
C ASP A 12 18.32 10.03 -13.82
N VAL A 13 17.12 9.51 -13.55
CA VAL A 13 16.91 8.12 -13.12
C VAL A 13 17.26 7.16 -14.25
N LYS A 14 16.89 7.50 -15.48
CA LYS A 14 17.26 6.71 -16.67
C LYS A 14 18.77 6.58 -16.82
N LEU A 15 19.49 7.68 -16.71
CA LEU A 15 20.95 7.69 -16.84
C LEU A 15 21.62 6.86 -15.73
N GLY A 16 21.13 6.96 -14.49
CA GLY A 16 21.61 6.12 -13.39
C GLY A 16 21.40 4.62 -13.65
N LEU A 17 20.21 4.23 -14.13
CA LEU A 17 19.91 2.84 -14.45
C LEU A 17 20.71 2.31 -15.65
N GLU A 18 20.99 3.16 -16.64
CA GLU A 18 21.83 2.80 -17.78
C GLU A 18 23.30 2.61 -17.40
N GLU A 19 23.80 3.34 -16.41
CA GLU A 19 25.16 3.14 -15.87
C GLU A 19 25.24 1.81 -15.11
N LEU A 20 24.30 1.54 -14.21
CA LEU A 20 24.25 0.30 -13.43
C LEU A 20 24.10 -0.94 -14.33
N ALA A 21 23.23 -0.88 -15.35
CA ALA A 21 23.10 -1.95 -16.32
C ALA A 21 24.41 -2.22 -17.08
N ARG A 22 25.18 -1.16 -17.37
CA ARG A 22 26.48 -1.25 -18.04
C ARG A 22 27.54 -1.87 -17.13
N GLU A 23 27.56 -1.51 -15.85
CA GLU A 23 28.44 -2.12 -14.84
C GLU A 23 28.22 -3.63 -14.73
N GLU A 24 26.97 -4.08 -14.88
CA GLU A 24 26.60 -5.51 -14.86
C GLU A 24 26.70 -6.21 -16.23
N ASN A 25 27.17 -5.51 -17.28
CA ASN A 25 27.21 -6.01 -18.66
C ASN A 25 25.85 -6.50 -19.20
N GLN A 26 24.76 -5.87 -18.77
CA GLN A 26 23.41 -6.19 -19.20
C GLN A 26 22.79 -5.03 -19.99
N THR A 27 21.77 -5.34 -20.80
CA THR A 27 20.94 -4.27 -21.38
C THR A 27 20.03 -3.71 -20.30
N LEU A 28 19.68 -2.43 -20.40
CA LEU A 28 18.75 -1.78 -19.44
C LEU A 28 17.45 -2.58 -19.24
N SER A 29 16.89 -3.15 -20.32
CA SER A 29 15.68 -3.97 -20.24
C SER A 29 15.89 -5.27 -19.46
N VAL A 30 17.05 -5.90 -19.59
CA VAL A 30 17.39 -7.13 -18.85
C VAL A 30 17.63 -6.77 -17.39
N TYR A 31 18.42 -5.74 -17.13
CA TYR A 31 18.70 -5.23 -15.79
C TYR A 31 17.41 -4.86 -15.04
N LEU A 32 16.50 -4.14 -15.68
CA LEU A 32 15.22 -3.77 -15.09
C LEU A 32 14.32 -4.98 -14.83
N ARG A 33 14.31 -5.99 -15.71
CA ARG A 33 13.54 -7.21 -15.46
C ARG A 33 14.09 -7.97 -14.27
N THR A 34 15.42 -8.13 -14.18
CA THR A 34 16.08 -8.77 -13.03
C THR A 34 15.75 -8.02 -11.75
N LEU A 35 15.91 -6.69 -11.74
CA LEU A 35 15.62 -5.86 -10.57
C LEU A 35 14.15 -5.97 -10.14
N LEU A 36 13.22 -5.98 -11.09
CA LEU A 36 11.78 -6.14 -10.80
C LEU A 36 11.46 -7.56 -10.33
N SER A 37 12.05 -8.59 -10.94
CA SER A 37 11.89 -10.00 -10.56
C SER A 37 12.42 -10.27 -9.16
N ASP A 38 13.64 -9.83 -8.86
CA ASP A 38 14.26 -9.96 -7.53
C ASP A 38 13.42 -9.27 -6.45
N HIS A 39 12.86 -8.11 -6.79
CA HIS A 39 11.97 -7.40 -5.86
C HIS A 39 10.65 -8.15 -5.64
N VAL A 40 10.07 -8.77 -6.68
CA VAL A 40 8.83 -9.55 -6.59
C VAL A 40 9.04 -10.90 -5.88
N GLU A 41 10.16 -11.57 -6.10
CA GLU A 41 10.51 -12.84 -5.44
C GLU A 41 10.76 -12.66 -3.93
N GLN A 42 11.27 -11.49 -3.50
CA GLN A 42 11.34 -11.13 -2.09
C GLN A 42 9.96 -11.03 -1.40
N PHE A 43 8.86 -10.90 -2.15
CA PHE A 43 7.50 -10.94 -1.61
C PHE A 43 6.87 -12.35 -1.64
N GLN A 44 7.51 -13.34 -2.26
CA GLN A 44 7.05 -14.74 -2.30
C GLN A 44 7.82 -15.65 -1.35
N VAL A 45 8.14 -15.17 -0.14
CA VAL A 45 8.71 -16.06 0.88
C VAL A 45 7.57 -16.79 1.57
N ASP A 46 7.37 -18.04 1.16
CA ASP A 46 6.70 -19.08 1.93
C ASP A 46 7.30 -19.14 3.35
N HIS A 47 6.41 -19.14 4.36
CA HIS A 47 6.74 -19.52 5.72
C HIS A 47 7.25 -20.96 5.74
N ASP A 48 8.58 -21.16 5.67
CA ASP A 48 9.29 -22.24 6.39
C ASP A 48 10.79 -22.21 6.05
N GLY A 49 11.63 -22.05 7.09
CA GLY A 49 13.08 -22.26 7.01
C GLY A 49 13.93 -20.99 6.97
N ILE A 50 14.19 -20.40 8.14
CA ILE A 50 15.25 -19.39 8.33
C ILE A 50 16.61 -20.13 8.36
N PRO A 51 17.57 -19.83 7.46
CA PRO A 51 18.96 -20.22 7.68
C PRO A 51 19.67 -19.18 8.54
N GLU A 52 20.34 -19.73 9.54
CA GLU A 52 21.31 -19.12 10.45
C GLU A 52 22.45 -18.42 9.68
N VAL A 53 22.33 -17.11 9.44
CA VAL A 53 23.48 -16.28 9.06
C VAL A 53 23.57 -15.07 9.99
N VAL A 54 24.55 -15.16 10.90
CA VAL A 54 24.95 -14.11 11.83
C VAL A 54 25.62 -12.97 11.06
N TYR A 55 25.04 -11.77 11.09
CA TYR A 55 25.71 -10.53 10.69
C TYR A 55 26.19 -9.77 11.92
N LEU A 56 27.51 -9.74 12.12
CA LEU A 56 28.21 -8.85 13.05
C LEU A 56 28.40 -7.48 12.38
N GLY A 57 27.51 -6.54 12.68
CA GLY A 57 27.66 -5.14 12.28
C GLY A 57 26.59 -4.30 12.99
N ILE A 58 27.05 -3.42 13.88
CA ILE A 58 26.41 -2.28 14.57
C ILE A 58 24.87 -2.26 14.51
N PRO A 59 24.13 -2.22 15.65
CA PRO A 59 22.69 -2.18 15.62
C PRO A 59 22.22 -0.84 15.05
N ALA A 60 22.13 -0.74 13.73
CA ALA A 60 21.17 0.12 13.10
C ALA A 60 19.84 -0.39 13.63
N LYS A 61 19.28 0.34 14.60
CA LYS A 61 17.92 0.18 15.09
C LYS A 61 17.10 -0.10 13.84
N LYS A 62 16.67 -1.35 13.61
CA LYS A 62 15.70 -1.66 12.55
C LYS A 62 14.49 -0.84 12.97
N LEU A 63 14.37 0.37 12.42
CA LEU A 63 13.13 1.11 12.41
C LEU A 63 12.20 0.18 11.65
N THR A 64 11.50 -0.69 12.39
CA THR A 64 10.39 -1.45 11.88
C THR A 64 9.43 -0.41 11.34
N LYS A 65 9.43 -0.23 10.02
CA LYS A 65 8.53 0.68 9.34
C LYS A 65 7.12 0.30 9.76
N GLY A 66 6.37 1.25 10.32
CA GLY A 66 4.97 1.02 10.68
C GLY A 66 4.17 0.64 9.43
N TYR A 67 3.01 0.00 9.61
CA TYR A 67 2.16 -0.39 8.48
C TYR A 67 1.83 0.80 7.57
N GLU A 68 1.67 1.98 8.16
CA GLU A 68 1.43 3.25 7.46
C GLU A 68 2.54 3.69 6.49
N GLN A 69 3.72 3.07 6.54
CA GLN A 69 4.83 3.34 5.62
C GLN A 69 4.95 2.27 4.52
N THR A 70 4.01 1.34 4.43
CA THR A 70 4.03 0.25 3.45
C THR A 70 3.37 0.64 2.13
N PHE A 71 3.75 -0.05 1.07
CA PHE A 71 3.06 0.06 -0.22
C PHE A 71 1.58 -0.35 -0.11
N GLU A 72 1.27 -1.35 0.73
CA GLU A 72 -0.10 -1.78 0.95
C GLU A 72 -0.99 -0.67 1.51
N PHE A 73 -0.45 0.11 2.44
CA PHE A 73 -1.16 1.26 2.96
C PHE A 73 -1.35 2.34 1.89
N THR A 74 -0.35 2.59 1.06
CA THR A 74 -0.46 3.52 -0.07
C THR A 74 -1.54 3.09 -1.06
N ALA A 75 -1.65 1.79 -1.35
CA ALA A 75 -2.72 1.23 -2.17
C ALA A 75 -4.09 1.42 -1.52
N LEU A 76 -4.21 1.21 -0.20
CA LEU A 76 -5.44 1.45 0.56
C LEU A 76 -5.85 2.93 0.51
N LEU A 77 -4.90 3.86 0.70
CA LEU A 77 -5.15 5.30 0.58
C LEU A 77 -5.69 5.66 -0.81
N THR A 78 -5.05 5.14 -1.85
CA THR A 78 -5.49 5.34 -3.23
C THR A 78 -6.91 4.84 -3.42
N TRP A 79 -7.23 3.66 -2.91
CA TRP A 79 -8.60 3.12 -2.98
C TRP A 79 -9.61 3.99 -2.23
N LEU A 80 -9.31 4.42 -1.00
CA LEU A 80 -10.17 5.31 -0.21
C LEU A 80 -10.48 6.62 -0.96
N PHE A 81 -9.46 7.28 -1.52
CA PHE A 81 -9.64 8.49 -2.31
C PHE A 81 -10.44 8.23 -3.59
N CYS A 82 -10.17 7.14 -4.31
CA CYS A 82 -10.97 6.76 -5.47
C CYS A 82 -12.45 6.57 -5.10
N ARG A 83 -12.74 5.91 -3.96
CA ARG A 83 -14.11 5.71 -3.47
C ARG A 83 -14.78 6.99 -3.01
N TYR A 84 -14.02 7.94 -2.47
CA TYR A 84 -14.52 9.27 -2.15
C TYR A 84 -14.98 10.02 -3.40
N THR A 85 -14.20 9.96 -4.48
CA THR A 85 -14.55 10.64 -5.76
C THR A 85 -15.64 9.89 -6.54
N ASN A 86 -15.70 8.56 -6.43
CA ASN A 86 -16.69 7.73 -7.09
C ASN A 86 -17.18 6.62 -6.12
N PRO A 87 -18.32 6.83 -5.44
CA PRO A 87 -18.84 5.90 -4.44
C PRO A 87 -19.31 4.55 -4.99
N ILE A 88 -19.52 4.43 -6.31
CA ILE A 88 -20.02 3.20 -6.95
C ILE A 88 -18.85 2.26 -7.22
N GLU A 89 -18.88 1.07 -6.63
CA GLU A 89 -17.81 0.07 -6.70
C GLU A 89 -18.05 -0.98 -7.80
N PRO A 90 -17.25 -0.99 -8.89
CA PRO A 90 -17.30 -2.04 -9.89
C PRO A 90 -16.44 -3.27 -9.55
N ALA A 91 -15.65 -3.25 -8.46
CA ALA A 91 -14.71 -4.31 -8.14
C ALA A 91 -15.37 -5.64 -7.74
N SER A 92 -14.65 -6.75 -7.98
CA SER A 92 -15.09 -8.09 -7.55
C SER A 92 -15.05 -8.24 -6.03
N LYS A 93 -15.79 -9.24 -5.52
CA LYS A 93 -15.79 -9.57 -4.08
C LYS A 93 -14.40 -9.96 -3.58
N GLU A 94 -13.58 -10.59 -4.42
CA GLU A 94 -12.21 -10.97 -4.11
C GLU A 94 -11.31 -9.74 -3.92
N ALA A 95 -11.43 -8.75 -4.80
CA ALA A 95 -10.70 -7.48 -4.66
C ALA A 95 -11.10 -6.77 -3.35
N LEU A 96 -12.39 -6.78 -3.00
CA LEU A 96 -12.89 -6.21 -1.74
C LEU A 96 -12.39 -6.95 -0.50
N LYS A 97 -12.17 -8.28 -0.56
CA LYS A 97 -11.50 -9.02 0.52
C LYS A 97 -10.05 -8.57 0.71
N GLY A 98 -9.33 -8.30 -0.38
CA GLY A 98 -7.98 -7.73 -0.33
C GLY A 98 -7.94 -6.35 0.32
N ILE A 99 -8.90 -5.48 -0.01
CA ILE A 99 -9.06 -4.18 0.65
C ILE A 99 -9.40 -4.35 2.13
N LYS A 100 -10.34 -5.25 2.46
CA LYS A 100 -10.71 -5.55 3.84
C LYS A 100 -9.50 -5.93 4.69
N SER A 101 -8.65 -6.84 4.20
CA SER A 101 -7.42 -7.25 4.92
C SER A 101 -6.48 -6.06 5.17
N LYS A 102 -6.35 -5.13 4.22
CA LYS A 102 -5.54 -3.92 4.39
C LYS A 102 -6.12 -2.99 5.46
N VAL A 103 -7.44 -2.82 5.50
CA VAL A 103 -8.11 -2.05 6.57
C VAL A 103 -7.89 -2.70 7.94
N GLU A 104 -7.99 -4.02 8.03
CA GLU A 104 -7.72 -4.76 9.27
C GLU A 104 -6.25 -4.57 9.72
N SER A 105 -5.29 -4.57 8.80
CA SER A 105 -3.88 -4.28 9.11
C SER A 105 -3.67 -2.85 9.62
N VAL A 106 -4.42 -1.86 9.12
CA VAL A 106 -4.38 -0.51 9.71
C VAL A 106 -4.83 -0.55 11.18
N ILE A 107 -5.95 -1.20 11.46
CA ILE A 107 -6.51 -1.24 12.81
C ILE A 107 -5.55 -1.95 13.78
N ASN A 108 -5.00 -3.09 13.37
CA ASN A 108 -4.23 -3.97 14.25
C ASN A 108 -2.75 -3.60 14.35
N SER A 109 -2.15 -3.09 13.27
CA SER A 109 -0.70 -3.03 13.13
C SER A 109 -0.14 -1.62 12.88
N SER A 110 -0.99 -0.63 12.58
CA SER A 110 -0.51 0.76 12.42
C SER A 110 -0.18 1.42 13.76
N GLY A 111 0.73 2.39 13.70
CA GLY A 111 1.06 3.30 14.80
C GLY A 111 0.04 4.42 15.04
N PHE A 112 -1.11 4.40 14.34
CA PHE A 112 -2.10 5.47 14.41
C PHE A 112 -2.83 5.54 15.76
N SER A 113 -3.35 6.74 16.02
CA SER A 113 -4.23 7.11 17.11
C SER A 113 -5.47 6.22 17.12
N GLN A 114 -6.04 6.05 18.32
CA GLN A 114 -7.27 5.27 18.46
C GLN A 114 -8.42 5.94 17.70
N GLU A 115 -8.46 7.27 17.70
CA GLU A 115 -9.44 8.06 16.97
C GLU A 115 -9.40 7.77 15.46
N LEU A 116 -8.23 7.72 14.84
CA LEU A 116 -8.11 7.37 13.42
C LEU A 116 -8.43 5.90 13.17
N LYS A 117 -8.01 4.99 14.07
CA LYS A 117 -8.39 3.57 13.97
C LYS A 117 -9.92 3.38 14.03
N MET A 118 -10.64 4.19 14.80
CA MET A 118 -12.11 4.21 14.81
C MET A 118 -12.70 4.67 13.47
N GLU A 119 -12.05 5.58 12.74
CA GLU A 119 -12.47 5.94 11.38
C GLU A 119 -12.27 4.76 10.41
N PHE A 120 -11.15 4.04 10.49
CA PHE A 120 -10.94 2.82 9.69
C PHE A 120 -11.91 1.69 10.06
N LEU A 121 -12.39 1.61 11.31
CA LEU A 121 -13.45 0.67 11.70
C LEU A 121 -14.79 0.97 10.99
N LYS A 122 -15.11 2.22 10.69
CA LYS A 122 -16.29 2.56 9.86
C LYS A 122 -16.15 1.96 8.47
N VAL A 123 -14.98 2.11 7.85
CA VAL A 123 -14.67 1.51 6.54
C VAL A 123 -14.79 0.00 6.59
N LEU A 124 -14.24 -0.65 7.62
CA LEU A 124 -14.32 -2.10 7.80
C LEU A 124 -15.78 -2.59 7.93
N ASN A 125 -16.57 -1.90 8.75
CA ASN A 125 -17.98 -2.23 8.94
C ASN A 125 -18.79 -2.08 7.64
N ASP A 126 -18.54 -1.00 6.89
CA ASP A 126 -19.22 -0.75 5.63
C ASP A 126 -18.77 -1.73 4.53
N LEU A 127 -17.50 -2.15 4.50
CA LEU A 127 -17.02 -3.24 3.64
C LEU A 127 -17.72 -4.56 3.96
N ASN A 128 -17.86 -4.91 5.24
CA ASN A 128 -18.57 -6.12 5.67
C ASN A 128 -20.04 -6.07 5.23
N ARG A 129 -20.71 -4.94 5.44
CA ARG A 129 -22.08 -4.70 4.94
C ARG A 129 -22.15 -4.89 3.43
N PHE A 130 -21.26 -4.24 2.68
CA PHE A 130 -21.23 -4.30 1.23
C PHE A 130 -21.01 -5.73 0.71
N LEU A 131 -20.19 -6.54 1.38
CA LEU A 131 -19.94 -7.93 0.98
C LEU A 131 -21.14 -8.87 1.25
N LEU A 132 -21.94 -8.58 2.27
CA LEU A 132 -23.08 -9.40 2.70
C LEU A 132 -24.39 -9.01 2.01
N GLU A 133 -24.60 -7.72 1.74
CA GLU A 133 -25.80 -7.24 1.07
C GLU A 133 -25.88 -7.79 -0.37
N PRO A 134 -27.09 -8.09 -0.88
CA PRO A 134 -27.28 -8.41 -2.29
C PRO A 134 -26.86 -7.23 -3.18
N ASP A 135 -26.50 -7.51 -4.43
CA ASP A 135 -26.07 -6.47 -5.36
C ASP A 135 -27.28 -5.75 -5.97
N TYR A 136 -27.21 -4.41 -6.03
CA TYR A 136 -28.24 -3.55 -6.62
C TYR A 136 -27.59 -2.35 -7.34
N GLN A 137 -28.34 -1.74 -8.25
CA GLN A 137 -27.84 -0.78 -9.26
C GLN A 137 -27.16 0.48 -8.69
N TYR A 138 -27.36 0.80 -7.40
CA TYR A 138 -26.82 1.98 -6.74
C TYR A 138 -26.14 1.66 -5.41
N LYS A 139 -25.62 0.44 -5.29
CA LYS A 139 -24.92 0.00 -4.10
C LYS A 139 -23.62 0.80 -3.97
N GLN A 140 -23.53 1.54 -2.87
CA GLN A 140 -22.42 2.45 -2.59
C GLN A 140 -21.92 2.26 -1.17
N PHE A 141 -20.68 2.65 -0.95
CA PHE A 141 -20.11 2.76 0.39
C PHE A 141 -20.66 4.00 1.10
N ALA A 142 -21.24 3.78 2.28
CA ALA A 142 -21.69 4.83 3.18
C ALA A 142 -20.52 5.70 3.68
N PHE A 143 -19.32 5.12 3.84
CA PHE A 143 -18.14 5.88 4.29
C PHE A 143 -17.70 6.95 3.27
N SER A 144 -18.03 6.76 1.99
CA SER A 144 -17.69 7.69 0.90
C SER A 144 -18.65 8.86 0.78
N VAL A 145 -19.87 8.73 1.29
CA VAL A 145 -20.91 9.77 1.16
C VAL A 145 -20.69 10.81 2.25
N MET A 146 -20.60 12.10 1.90
CA MET A 146 -20.43 13.18 2.88
C MET A 146 -21.67 13.39 3.75
N GLY A 147 -21.45 13.95 4.95
CA GLY A 147 -22.53 14.47 5.80
C GLY A 147 -23.29 13.42 6.61
N ASN A 148 -22.78 12.19 6.68
CA ASN A 148 -23.36 11.14 7.53
C ASN A 148 -22.35 10.73 8.62
N HIS A 149 -22.83 10.05 9.67
CA HIS A 149 -21.98 9.66 10.81
C HIS A 149 -21.00 8.52 10.49
N GLN A 150 -21.26 7.77 9.41
CA GLN A 150 -20.41 6.71 8.86
C GLN A 150 -19.36 7.25 7.89
N SER A 151 -19.46 8.52 7.48
CA SER A 151 -18.49 9.17 6.60
C SER A 151 -17.10 9.08 7.22
N PHE A 152 -16.13 8.69 6.39
CA PHE A 152 -14.74 8.67 6.80
C PHE A 152 -14.21 10.09 6.95
N ASN A 153 -13.56 10.41 8.07
CA ASN A 153 -12.96 11.71 8.29
C ASN A 153 -11.56 11.81 7.67
N TYR A 154 -11.48 12.31 6.43
CA TYR A 154 -10.21 12.48 5.71
C TYR A 154 -9.28 13.53 6.35
N ASP A 155 -9.82 14.56 7.03
CA ASP A 155 -8.99 15.56 7.70
C ASP A 155 -8.16 14.94 8.83
N ARG A 156 -8.74 13.98 9.58
CA ARG A 156 -8.02 13.23 10.61
C ARG A 156 -6.86 12.43 10.03
N LEU A 157 -7.12 11.73 8.94
CA LEU A 157 -6.11 10.94 8.24
C LEU A 157 -4.94 11.81 7.78
N ILE A 158 -5.22 12.93 7.11
CA ILE A 158 -4.20 13.83 6.58
C ILE A 158 -3.37 14.45 7.72
N ASN A 159 -4.04 14.95 8.76
CA ASN A 159 -3.36 15.53 9.92
C ASN A 159 -2.41 14.53 10.59
N GLU A 160 -2.83 13.27 10.67
CA GLU A 160 -2.03 12.23 11.28
C GLU A 160 -0.81 11.85 10.42
N ILE A 161 -0.99 11.71 9.11
CA ILE A 161 0.12 11.49 8.15
C ILE A 161 1.14 12.63 8.24
N TRP A 162 0.70 13.90 8.21
CA TRP A 162 1.61 15.05 8.34
C TRP A 162 2.29 15.13 9.71
N SER A 163 1.65 14.65 10.77
CA SER A 163 2.27 14.58 12.09
C SER A 163 3.43 13.58 12.14
N LEU A 164 3.39 12.54 11.31
CA LEU A 164 4.46 11.55 11.22
C LEU A 164 5.68 12.11 10.48
N GLU A 165 5.48 12.93 9.45
CA GLU A 165 6.57 13.63 8.74
C GLU A 165 7.34 14.57 9.69
N LYS A 166 6.62 15.39 10.48
CA LYS A 166 7.25 16.32 11.43
C LYS A 166 8.07 15.63 12.54
N LYS A 167 7.75 14.38 12.88
CA LYS A 167 8.55 13.59 13.84
C LYS A 167 9.88 13.09 13.28
N HIS A 168 10.07 13.12 11.96
CA HIS A 168 11.31 12.72 11.30
C HIS A 168 12.26 13.89 11.03
N GLU A 169 11.86 15.14 11.31
CA GLU A 169 12.67 16.35 11.15
C GLU A 169 13.37 16.83 12.44
N ILE A 170 13.37 16.03 13.51
CA ILE A 170 14.00 16.35 14.81
C ILE A 170 15.07 15.31 15.16
#